data_AF-A0A3D0FW66-F1
#
_entry.id   AF-A0A3D0FW66-F1
#
_cell.length_a   1.000
_cell.length_b   1.000
_cell.length_c   1.000
_cell.angle_alpha   90.00
_cell.angle_beta   90.00
_cell.angle_gamma   90.00
#
_symmetry.space_group_name_H-M   'P 1'
#
loop_
_entity.id
_entity.type
_entity.pdbx_description
1 polymer ?
#
loop_
_entity_poly.entity_id
_entity_poly.type
_entity_poly.pdbx_seq_one_letter_code
_entity_poly.pdbx_strand_id
1 'polypeptide(L)'
;MHGIEPKTLLEKSLWCAEELTGLIVACALVQPDKKLASIKPESVLKKFKTARFAKGVNRDIIAKCQEMIGLSFEELIDIELKAMQEMSSEIGL
;
A
#
# COMPACT_ATOMS: atom_id res chain seq x y z
N MET A 1 7.44 -3.47 13.53
CA MET A 1 6.57 -4.65 13.72
C MET A 1 7.03 -5.48 14.90
N HIS A 2 6.10 -5.92 15.74
CA HIS A 2 6.37 -6.61 17.01
C HIS A 2 6.80 -8.09 16.88
N GLY A 3 7.10 -8.57 15.66
CA GLY A 3 7.54 -9.95 15.41
C GLY A 3 6.44 -11.01 15.57
N ILE A 4 5.17 -10.60 15.60
CA ILE A 4 4.01 -11.49 15.71
C ILE A 4 3.48 -11.77 14.31
N GLU A 5 3.42 -13.05 13.93
CA GLU A 5 2.86 -13.47 12.65
C GLU A 5 1.32 -13.48 12.70
N PRO A 6 0.63 -13.01 11.64
CA PRO A 6 -0.81 -13.00 11.56
C PRO A 6 -1.36 -14.42 11.30
N LYS A 7 -2.43 -14.78 11.99
CA LYS A 7 -3.03 -16.12 11.93
C LYS A 7 -4.32 -16.11 11.14
N THR A 8 -5.18 -15.14 11.42
CA THR A 8 -6.49 -14.99 10.79
C THR A 8 -6.39 -14.24 9.46
N LEU A 9 -7.42 -14.35 8.63
CA LEU A 9 -7.50 -13.58 7.38
C LEU A 9 -7.47 -12.07 7.65
N LEU A 10 -8.18 -11.61 8.68
CA LEU A 10 -8.20 -10.19 9.07
C LEU A 10 -6.81 -9.66 9.43
N GLU A 11 -6.08 -10.40 10.27
CA GLU A 11 -4.72 -10.01 10.66
C GLU A 11 -3.78 -9.96 9.44
N LYS A 12 -3.89 -10.94 8.54
CA LYS A 12 -3.10 -10.98 7.31
C LYS A 12 -3.41 -9.81 6.39
N SER A 13 -4.70 -9.51 6.20
CA SER A 13 -5.14 -8.36 5.39
C SER A 13 -4.67 -7.04 5.98
N LEU A 14 -4.78 -6.87 7.31
CA LEU A 14 -4.31 -5.65 7.98
C LEU A 14 -2.78 -5.49 7.84
N TRP A 15 -2.04 -6.59 7.94
CA TRP A 15 -0.59 -6.58 7.79
C TRP A 15 -0.15 -6.14 6.40
N CYS A 16 -0.90 -6.58 5.38
CA CYS A 16 -0.69 -6.19 3.99
C CYS A 16 -1.01 -4.72 3.75
N ALA A 17 -2.14 -4.25 4.29
CA ALA A 17 -2.58 -2.88 4.13
C ALA A 17 -1.63 -1.86 4.79
N GLU A 18 -1.07 -2.17 5.97
CA GLU A 18 -0.16 -1.26 6.68
C GLU A 18 1.03 -0.81 5.81
N GLU A 19 1.70 -1.77 5.17
CA GLU A 19 2.88 -1.50 4.34
C GLU A 19 2.53 -0.81 3.02
N LEU A 20 1.40 -1.19 2.43
CA LEU A 20 0.94 -0.62 1.18
C LEU A 20 0.42 0.82 1.36
N THR A 21 -0.14 1.15 2.53
CA THR A 21 -0.61 2.50 2.87
C THR A 21 0.59 3.46 2.89
N GLY A 22 1.68 3.06 3.54
CA GLY A 22 2.92 3.86 3.56
C GLY A 22 3.48 4.11 2.16
N LEU A 23 3.40 3.11 1.27
CA LEU A 23 3.82 3.26 -0.12
C LEU A 23 2.91 4.21 -0.91
N ILE A 24 1.59 4.10 -0.76
CA ILE A 24 0.60 4.93 -1.46
C ILE A 24 0.70 6.39 -0.99
N VAL A 25 0.80 6.64 0.32
CA VAL A 25 1.04 7.98 0.88
C VAL A 25 2.33 8.59 0.31
N ALA A 26 3.43 7.83 0.27
CA ALA A 26 4.66 8.30 -0.32
C ALA A 26 4.48 8.65 -1.81
N CYS A 27 3.65 7.90 -2.55
CA CYS A 27 3.32 8.20 -3.95
C CYS A 27 2.56 9.53 -4.09
N ALA A 28 1.60 9.81 -3.21
CA ALA A 28 0.89 11.09 -3.17
C ALA A 28 1.85 12.25 -2.85
N LEU A 29 2.67 12.12 -1.80
CA LEU A 29 3.54 13.19 -1.32
C LEU A 29 4.62 13.66 -2.31
N VAL A 30 4.96 12.83 -3.31
CA VAL A 30 5.90 13.22 -4.37
C VAL A 30 5.22 13.86 -5.60
N GLN A 31 3.89 13.91 -5.63
CA GLN A 31 3.17 14.67 -6.66
C GLN A 31 3.23 16.17 -6.36
N PRO A 32 3.22 17.04 -7.39
CA PRO A 32 3.16 18.48 -7.19
C PRO A 32 1.93 18.94 -6.38
N ASP A 33 0.79 18.31 -6.60
CA ASP A 33 -0.47 18.62 -5.91
C ASP A 33 -0.65 17.89 -4.58
N LYS A 34 0.19 16.88 -4.31
CA LYS A 34 0.15 16.00 -3.14
C LYS A 34 -1.18 15.28 -2.93
N LYS A 35 -1.91 14.99 -4.03
CA LYS A 35 -3.25 14.38 -3.95
C LYS A 35 -3.28 12.91 -4.31
N LEU A 36 -4.08 12.13 -3.59
CA LEU A 36 -4.38 10.73 -3.93
C LEU A 36 -5.18 10.60 -5.23
N ALA A 37 -6.00 11.59 -5.57
CA ALA A 37 -6.77 11.63 -6.82
C ALA A 37 -5.88 11.60 -8.08
N SER A 38 -4.61 12.01 -7.95
CA SER A 38 -3.64 12.02 -9.05
C SER A 38 -2.84 10.73 -9.17
N ILE A 39 -3.06 9.76 -8.27
CA ILE A 39 -2.37 8.48 -8.24
C ILE A 39 -3.18 7.42 -8.99
N LYS A 40 -2.47 6.62 -9.79
CA LYS A 40 -3.00 5.44 -10.48
C LYS A 40 -2.31 4.17 -9.98
N PRO A 41 -2.98 3.00 -10.01
CA PRO A 41 -2.39 1.73 -9.56
C PRO A 41 -1.01 1.42 -10.18
N GLU A 42 -0.82 1.71 -11.46
CA GLU A 42 0.44 1.42 -12.17
C GLU A 42 1.60 2.26 -11.66
N SER A 43 1.31 3.46 -11.16
CA SER A 43 2.32 4.34 -10.55
C SER A 43 2.81 3.77 -9.23
N VAL A 44 1.90 3.22 -8.41
CA VAL A 44 2.22 2.53 -7.16
C VAL A 44 3.05 1.29 -7.45
N LEU A 45 2.64 0.47 -8.43
CA LEU A 45 3.38 -0.72 -8.86
C LEU A 45 4.81 -0.40 -9.35
N LYS A 46 4.98 0.69 -10.12
CA LYS A 46 6.30 1.14 -10.57
C LYS A 46 7.17 1.61 -9.39
N LYS A 47 6.58 2.30 -8.42
CA LYS A 47 7.27 2.81 -7.22
C LYS A 47 7.65 1.68 -6.26
N PHE A 48 6.81 0.65 -6.13
CA PHE A 48 7.12 -0.57 -5.38
C PHE A 48 8.45 -1.19 -5.84
N LYS A 49 8.64 -1.34 -7.15
CA LYS A 49 9.87 -1.88 -7.76
C LYS A 49 11.12 -1.01 -7.56
N THR A 50 10.95 0.24 -7.12
CA THR A 50 12.06 1.16 -6.86
C THR A 50 12.49 1.08 -5.40
N ALA A 51 13.43 0.20 -5.05
CA ALA A 51 13.83 -0.07 -3.64
C ALA A 51 14.20 1.19 -2.82
N ARG A 52 14.78 2.21 -3.46
CA ARG A 52 15.14 3.48 -2.78
C ARG A 52 13.94 4.38 -2.43
N PHE A 53 12.78 4.14 -3.03
CA PHE A 53 11.56 4.91 -2.79
C PHE A 53 10.82 4.32 -1.58
N ALA A 54 10.35 5.16 -0.66
CA ALA A 54 9.71 4.70 0.57
C ALA A 54 10.54 3.59 1.27
N LYS A 55 11.79 3.91 1.65
CA LYS A 55 12.74 2.93 2.23
C LYS A 55 12.23 2.28 3.53
N GLY A 56 11.29 2.91 4.21
CA GLY A 56 10.67 2.36 5.42
C GLY A 56 9.68 1.21 5.14
N VAL A 57 9.24 1.03 3.90
CA VAL A 57 8.28 -0.01 3.52
C VAL A 57 8.98 -1.36 3.40
N ASN A 58 8.44 -2.36 4.09
CA ASN A 58 8.89 -3.74 4.03
C ASN A 58 8.28 -4.47 2.82
N ARG A 59 9.06 -4.53 1.74
CA ARG A 59 8.63 -5.16 0.48
C ARG A 59 8.46 -6.67 0.57
N ASP A 60 9.15 -7.32 1.49
CA ASP A 60 9.02 -8.77 1.68
C ASP A 60 7.64 -9.12 2.25
N ILE A 61 7.06 -8.24 3.08
CA ILE A 61 5.70 -8.40 3.61
C ILE A 61 4.69 -8.21 2.50
N ILE A 62 4.83 -7.14 1.71
CA ILE A 62 3.96 -6.87 0.56
C ILE A 62 4.01 -8.04 -0.44
N ALA A 63 5.19 -8.61 -0.70
CA ALA A 63 5.33 -9.77 -1.59
C ALA A 63 4.62 -11.03 -1.05
N LYS A 64 4.66 -11.25 0.26
CA LYS A 64 3.95 -12.37 0.91
C LYS A 64 2.43 -12.20 0.94
N CYS A 65 1.92 -10.99 0.74
CA CYS A 65 0.48 -10.74 0.79
C CYS A 65 -0.31 -11.61 -0.18
N GLN A 66 0.19 -11.78 -1.40
CA GLN A 66 -0.47 -12.63 -2.38
C GLN A 66 -0.66 -14.07 -1.86
N GLU A 67 0.35 -14.63 -1.21
CA GLU A 67 0.27 -15.97 -0.61
C GLU A 67 -0.63 -16.01 0.63
N MET A 68 -0.63 -14.93 1.42
CA MET A 68 -1.37 -14.88 2.69
C MET A 68 -2.88 -14.75 2.52
N ILE A 69 -3.33 -13.93 1.55
CA ILE A 69 -4.75 -13.57 1.38
C ILE A 69 -5.33 -13.94 0.01
N GLY A 70 -4.52 -14.46 -0.92
CA GLY A 70 -5.00 -14.98 -2.20
C GLY A 70 -5.40 -13.91 -3.22
N LEU A 71 -4.91 -12.67 -3.06
CA LEU A 71 -5.13 -11.57 -4.00
C LEU A 71 -3.84 -11.23 -4.74
N SER A 72 -3.92 -10.94 -6.02
CA SER A 72 -2.78 -10.40 -6.76
C SER A 72 -2.35 -9.04 -6.18
N PHE A 73 -1.10 -8.68 -6.43
CA PHE A 73 -0.59 -7.40 -5.94
C PHE A 73 -1.31 -6.21 -6.58
N GLU A 74 -1.70 -6.33 -7.84
CA GLU A 74 -2.50 -5.34 -8.57
C GLU A 74 -3.90 -5.16 -7.94
N GLU A 75 -4.58 -6.24 -7.57
CA GLU A 75 -5.87 -6.17 -6.87
C GLU A 75 -5.73 -5.49 -5.51
N LEU A 76 -4.66 -5.78 -4.78
CA LEU A 76 -4.39 -5.14 -3.49
C LEU A 76 -4.19 -3.64 -3.61
N ILE A 77 -3.36 -3.22 -4.58
CA ILE A 77 -3.15 -1.79 -4.87
C ILE A 77 -4.47 -1.12 -5.24
N ASP A 78 -5.28 -1.74 -6.09
CA ASP A 78 -6.52 -1.15 -6.58
C ASP A 78 -7.54 -0.98 -5.43
N ILE A 79 -7.73 -2.01 -4.61
CA ILE A 79 -8.64 -1.96 -3.45
C ILE A 79 -8.20 -0.86 -2.48
N GLU A 80 -6.93 -0.85 -2.10
CA GLU A 80 -6.44 0.06 -1.08
C GLU A 80 -6.39 1.51 -1.57
N LEU A 81 -5.92 1.75 -2.81
CA LEU A 81 -5.89 3.08 -3.38
C LEU A 81 -7.30 3.67 -3.47
N LYS A 82 -8.30 2.89 -3.91
CA LYS A 82 -9.69 3.34 -3.96
C LYS A 82 -10.23 3.68 -2.58
N ALA A 83 -10.01 2.80 -1.59
CA ALA A 83 -10.43 3.07 -0.21
C ALA A 83 -9.78 4.35 0.35
N MET A 84 -8.48 4.56 0.11
CA MET A 84 -7.79 5.77 0.53
C MET A 84 -8.27 7.02 -0.22
N GLN A 85 -8.64 6.91 -1.49
CA GLN A 85 -9.21 8.01 -2.28
C GLN A 85 -10.59 8.43 -1.78
N GLU A 86 -11.42 7.49 -1.33
CA GLU A 86 -12.74 7.78 -0.76
C GLU A 86 -12.63 8.56 0.57
N MET A 87 -11.57 8.32 1.33
CA MET A 87 -11.30 8.98 2.63
C MET A 87 -10.24 10.08 2.53
N SER A 88 -9.87 10.54 1.33
CA SER A 88 -8.68 11.38 1.13
C SER A 88 -8.74 12.69 1.94
N SER A 89 -9.93 13.29 2.03
CA SER A 89 -10.19 14.49 2.83
C SER A 89 -9.95 14.30 4.34
N GLU A 90 -10.13 13.08 4.86
CA GLU A 90 -9.93 12.76 6.28
C GLU A 90 -8.45 12.57 6.62
N ILE A 91 -7.66 12.05 5.68
CA ILE A 91 -6.23 11.79 5.84
C ILE A 91 -5.33 12.93 5.30
N GLY A 92 -5.93 14.02 4.83
CA GLY A 92 -5.23 15.23 4.38
C GLY A 92 -4.49 15.08 3.06
N LEU A 93 -4.97 14.19 2.18
CA LEU A 93 -4.38 13.87 0.87
C LEU A 93 -5.43 13.83 -0.26
#